data_AF-A0A182TX80-F1
#
_entry.id   AF-A0A182TX80-F1
#
_cell.length_a   1.000
_cell.length_b   1.000
_cell.length_c   1.000
_cell.angle_alpha   90.00
_cell.angle_beta   90.00
_cell.angle_gamma   90.00
#
_symmetry.space_group_name_H-M   'P 1'
#
loop_
_entity.id
_entity.type
_entity.pdbx_description
1 polymer ?
#
loop_
_entity_poly.entity_id
_entity_poly.type
_entity_poly.pdbx_seq_one_letter_code
_entity_poly.pdbx_strand_id
1 'polypeptide(L)'
;MCNWIIHLDEAVRTLKSVAKLLKSSPLSHIKLDGVVVMDRPKKQRIEPQFLHAFLANLPLLRWLGTTLHGLSEDQITTLGNYCGDMRGMEIDVRLSDSTIENARLMTSSLGMDGKFDIRVSTFGTTNSILIHIEKTSTKSLSRK
;
A
#
# COMPACT_ATOMS: atom_id res chain seq x y z
N MET A 1 0.57 -15.33 -16.93
CA MET A 1 1.12 -14.15 -16.23
C MET A 1 2.51 -13.90 -16.78
N CYS A 2 2.80 -12.69 -17.25
CA CYS A 2 4.15 -12.29 -17.62
C CYS A 2 4.79 -11.59 -16.41
N ASN A 3 5.94 -12.06 -15.98
CA ASN A 3 6.70 -11.40 -14.91
C ASN A 3 7.65 -10.41 -15.56
N TRP A 4 7.55 -9.14 -15.18
CA TRP A 4 8.46 -8.11 -15.64
C TRP A 4 9.61 -8.02 -14.64
N ILE A 5 10.84 -8.20 -15.12
CA ILE A 5 12.03 -7.93 -14.33
C ILE A 5 12.50 -6.53 -14.70
N ILE A 6 12.46 -5.62 -13.73
CA ILE A 6 12.85 -4.22 -13.92
C ILE A 6 14.16 -3.99 -13.17
N HIS A 7 15.18 -3.58 -13.90
CA HIS A 7 16.46 -3.15 -13.31
C HIS A 7 16.41 -1.64 -13.04
N LEU A 8 16.77 -1.24 -11.82
CA LEU A 8 16.78 0.14 -11.37
C LEU A 8 18.19 0.53 -10.91
N ASP A 9 19.03 1.04 -11.80
CA ASP A 9 20.42 1.40 -11.48
C ASP A 9 20.50 2.43 -10.33
N GLU A 10 19.93 3.62 -10.55
CA GLU A 10 19.77 4.65 -9.53
C GLU A 10 18.36 4.60 -8.92
N ALA A 11 18.03 3.50 -8.22
CA ALA A 11 16.66 3.24 -7.73
C ALA A 11 15.95 4.45 -7.10
N VAL A 12 16.63 5.22 -6.25
CA VAL A 12 16.04 6.42 -5.62
C VAL A 12 15.69 7.49 -6.66
N ARG A 13 16.57 7.75 -7.63
CA ARG A 13 16.33 8.73 -8.70
C ARG A 13 15.27 8.23 -9.66
N THR A 14 15.30 6.96 -10.02
CA THR A 14 14.31 6.34 -10.90
C THR A 14 12.92 6.39 -10.26
N LEU A 15 12.79 6.06 -8.97
CA LEU A 15 11.52 6.18 -8.24
C LEU A 15 11.00 7.61 -8.19
N LYS A 16 11.87 8.62 -8.05
CA LYS A 16 11.46 10.03 -8.15
C LYS A 16 10.93 10.38 -9.54
N SER A 17 11.55 9.89 -10.60
CA SER A 17 11.08 10.07 -11.98
C SER A 17 9.73 9.37 -12.21
N VAL A 18 9.58 8.14 -11.74
CA VAL A 18 8.31 7.39 -11.78
C VAL A 18 7.22 8.16 -11.03
N ALA A 19 7.49 8.63 -9.82
CA ALA A 19 6.56 9.45 -9.05
C ALA A 19 6.11 10.71 -9.82
N LYS A 20 7.02 11.37 -10.56
CA LYS A 20 6.67 12.53 -11.40
C LYS A 20 5.72 12.14 -12.54
N LEU A 21 5.95 11.02 -13.20
CA LEU A 21 5.09 10.52 -14.28
C LEU A 21 3.71 10.09 -13.77
N LEU A 22 3.65 9.48 -12.59
CA LEU A 22 2.41 9.07 -11.95
C LEU A 22 1.49 10.26 -11.64
N LYS A 23 2.04 11.44 -11.31
CA LYS A 23 1.24 12.65 -11.06
C LYS A 23 0.39 13.10 -12.24
N SER A 24 0.84 12.83 -13.46
CA SER A 24 0.10 13.12 -14.70
C SER A 24 -0.69 11.92 -15.23
N SER A 25 -0.62 10.78 -14.54
CA SER A 25 -1.21 9.54 -15.02
C SER A 25 -2.72 9.51 -14.78
N PRO A 26 -3.53 9.04 -15.75
CA PRO A 26 -4.97 8.86 -15.57
C PRO A 26 -5.32 7.55 -14.85
N LEU A 27 -4.32 6.79 -14.37
CA LEU A 27 -4.54 5.51 -13.71
C LEU A 27 -5.35 5.68 -12.43
N SER A 28 -6.43 4.90 -12.31
CA SER A 28 -7.35 4.93 -11.18
C SER A 28 -7.46 3.60 -10.44
N HIS A 29 -7.14 2.48 -11.08
CA HIS A 29 -7.20 1.15 -10.48
C HIS A 29 -5.88 0.45 -10.74
N ILE A 30 -5.18 0.06 -9.69
CA ILE A 30 -3.87 -0.57 -9.79
C ILE A 30 -3.83 -1.81 -8.92
N LYS A 31 -3.25 -2.87 -9.48
CA LYS A 31 -2.90 -4.07 -8.73
C LYS A 31 -1.39 -4.29 -8.80
N LEU A 32 -0.71 -4.27 -7.66
CA LEU A 32 0.74 -4.49 -7.51
C LEU A 32 0.98 -5.73 -6.65
N ASP A 33 0.96 -6.91 -7.28
CA ASP A 33 1.26 -8.17 -6.61
C ASP A 33 2.67 -8.64 -6.95
N GLY A 34 3.34 -9.28 -5.97
CA GLY A 34 4.63 -9.93 -6.20
C GLY A 34 5.79 -8.95 -6.42
N VAL A 35 5.70 -7.72 -5.90
CA VAL A 35 6.83 -6.79 -5.89
C VAL A 35 7.88 -7.32 -4.92
N VAL A 36 9.02 -7.76 -5.46
CA VAL A 36 10.14 -8.28 -4.68
C VAL A 36 11.44 -7.63 -5.15
N VAL A 37 12.17 -7.03 -4.22
CA VAL A 37 13.51 -6.51 -4.49
C VAL A 37 14.53 -7.63 -4.29
N MET A 38 15.22 -7.98 -5.36
CA MET A 38 16.21 -9.06 -5.38
C MET A 38 17.53 -8.69 -4.68
N ASP A 39 17.84 -7.39 -4.57
CA ASP A 39 18.99 -6.86 -3.83
C ASP A 39 18.70 -6.85 -2.32
N ARG A 40 19.01 -7.97 -1.65
CA ARG A 40 18.62 -8.23 -0.25
C ARG A 40 18.97 -7.10 0.74
N PRO A 41 20.20 -6.54 0.75
CA PRO A 41 20.54 -5.41 1.62
C PRO A 41 19.66 -4.17 1.43
N LYS A 42 19.12 -3.95 0.23
CA LYS A 42 18.31 -2.78 -0.10
C LYS A 42 16.81 -3.05 -0.02
N LYS A 43 16.39 -4.32 0.06
CA LYS A 43 14.99 -4.77 0.06
C LYS A 43 14.12 -3.96 1.01
N GLN A 44 14.55 -3.87 2.27
CA GLN A 44 13.78 -3.22 3.34
C GLN A 44 13.45 -1.75 3.04
N ARG A 45 14.34 -1.05 2.34
CA ARG A 45 14.17 0.36 1.98
C ARG A 45 13.41 0.55 0.67
N ILE A 46 13.70 -0.27 -0.34
CA ILE A 46 13.22 -0.03 -1.71
C ILE A 46 11.77 -0.48 -1.89
N GLU A 47 11.34 -1.60 -1.31
CA GLU A 47 9.96 -2.08 -1.48
C GLU A 47 8.91 -1.08 -0.94
N PRO A 48 9.04 -0.54 0.29
CA PRO A 48 8.10 0.46 0.79
C PRO A 48 8.12 1.74 -0.05
N GLN A 49 9.30 2.20 -0.50
CA GLN A 49 9.42 3.38 -1.35
C GLN A 49 8.76 3.20 -2.72
N PHE A 50 8.88 2.00 -3.30
CA PHE A 50 8.22 1.67 -4.55
C PHE A 50 6.69 1.75 -4.39
N LEU A 51 6.13 1.10 -3.37
CA LEU A 51 4.68 1.16 -3.08
C LEU A 51 4.20 2.60 -2.83
N HIS A 52 4.95 3.36 -2.04
CA HIS A 52 4.63 4.76 -1.73
C HIS A 52 4.57 5.65 -2.97
N ALA A 53 5.41 5.38 -3.98
CA ALA A 53 5.39 6.11 -5.23
C ALA A 53 3.99 6.09 -5.88
N PHE A 54 3.27 4.97 -5.80
CA PHE A 54 1.90 4.86 -6.34
C PHE A 54 0.87 5.48 -5.40
N LEU A 55 0.92 5.16 -4.12
CA LEU A 55 -0.04 5.63 -3.12
C LEU A 55 -0.15 7.16 -3.06
N ALA A 56 1.00 7.85 -3.04
CA ALA A 56 1.05 9.29 -2.83
C ALA A 56 1.00 10.13 -4.11
N ASN A 57 1.30 9.54 -5.28
CA ASN A 57 1.50 10.32 -6.52
C ASN A 57 0.45 10.06 -7.60
N LEU A 58 -0.53 9.19 -7.40
CA LEU A 58 -1.63 9.01 -8.35
C LEU A 58 -2.87 9.81 -7.93
N PRO A 59 -3.14 10.99 -8.53
CA PRO A 59 -4.22 11.86 -8.09
C PRO A 59 -5.61 11.28 -8.35
N LEU A 60 -5.75 10.43 -9.36
CA LEU A 60 -7.01 9.80 -9.75
C LEU A 60 -7.13 8.37 -9.23
N LEU A 61 -6.23 7.94 -8.33
CA LEU A 61 -6.33 6.62 -7.71
C LEU A 61 -7.71 6.48 -7.06
N ARG A 62 -8.37 5.35 -7.29
CA ARG A 62 -9.64 4.96 -6.69
C ARG A 62 -9.43 3.72 -5.86
N TRP A 63 -8.71 2.74 -6.43
CA TRP A 63 -8.41 1.48 -5.78
C TRP A 63 -6.95 1.07 -6.03
N LEU A 64 -6.28 0.60 -4.97
CA LEU A 64 -5.01 -0.10 -5.06
C LEU A 64 -5.08 -1.43 -4.33
N GLY A 65 -4.80 -2.53 -5.04
CA GLY A 65 -4.60 -3.84 -4.44
C GLY A 65 -3.12 -4.22 -4.42
N THR A 66 -2.62 -4.77 -3.31
CA THR A 66 -1.26 -5.30 -3.24
C THR A 66 -1.16 -6.50 -2.31
N THR A 67 -0.27 -7.43 -2.67
CA THR A 67 0.09 -8.59 -1.85
C THR A 67 1.57 -8.51 -1.49
N LEU A 68 1.85 -8.56 -0.19
CA LEU A 68 3.18 -8.41 0.39
C LEU A 68 3.53 -9.63 1.24
N HIS A 69 4.81 -10.02 1.23
CA HIS A 69 5.30 -11.23 1.90
C HIS A 69 6.52 -10.93 2.77
N GLY A 70 6.52 -11.44 4.00
CA GLY A 70 7.70 -11.44 4.87
C GLY A 70 8.26 -10.04 5.17
N LEU A 71 7.38 -9.10 5.49
CA LEU A 71 7.76 -7.75 5.92
C LEU A 71 8.20 -7.76 7.39
N SER A 72 9.21 -6.95 7.75
CA SER A 72 9.50 -6.67 9.16
C SER A 72 8.47 -5.72 9.78
N GLU A 73 8.42 -5.66 11.11
CA GLU A 73 7.53 -4.74 11.85
C GLU A 73 7.72 -3.27 11.44
N ASP A 74 8.97 -2.84 11.25
CA ASP A 74 9.28 -1.48 10.77
C ASP A 74 8.70 -1.21 9.37
N GLN A 75 8.80 -2.18 8.46
CA GLN A 75 8.25 -2.05 7.10
C GLN A 75 6.72 -1.99 7.13
N ILE A 76 6.09 -2.79 7.99
CA ILE A 76 4.64 -2.83 8.17
C ILE A 76 4.13 -1.49 8.71
N THR A 77 4.79 -0.95 9.73
CA THR A 77 4.49 0.37 10.30
C THR A 77 4.65 1.47 9.25
N THR A 78 5.76 1.43 8.51
CA THR A 78 6.04 2.39 7.44
C THR A 78 4.96 2.35 6.35
N LEU A 79 4.54 1.16 5.94
CA LEU A 79 3.48 0.99 4.96
C LEU A 79 2.13 1.53 5.46
N GLY A 80 1.80 1.28 6.73
CA GLY A 80 0.63 1.86 7.39
C GLY A 80 0.60 3.38 7.31
N ASN A 81 1.73 4.02 7.62
CA ASN A 81 1.87 5.48 7.49
C ASN A 81 1.67 5.95 6.04
N TYR A 82 2.22 5.23 5.05
CA TYR A 82 2.02 5.57 3.64
C TYR A 82 0.59 5.37 3.14
N CYS A 83 -0.18 4.46 3.72
CA CYS A 83 -1.62 4.37 3.46
C CYS A 83 -2.34 5.64 3.91
N GLY A 84 -1.86 6.32 4.96
CA GLY A 84 -2.41 7.60 5.40
C GLY A 84 -2.21 8.73 4.38
N ASP A 85 -1.11 8.67 3.63
CA ASP A 85 -0.77 9.60 2.55
C ASP A 85 -1.46 9.27 1.21
N MET A 86 -2.31 8.24 1.16
CA MET A 86 -2.93 7.83 -0.08
C MET A 86 -3.73 8.98 -0.69
N ARG A 87 -3.67 9.15 -2.01
CA ARG A 87 -4.61 10.03 -2.74
C ARG A 87 -5.90 9.31 -3.10
N GLY A 88 -5.88 7.97 -3.09
CA GLY A 88 -7.01 7.12 -3.41
C GLY A 88 -8.15 7.15 -2.42
N MET A 89 -9.23 6.43 -2.77
CA MET A 89 -10.39 6.21 -1.90
C MET A 89 -10.25 4.89 -1.14
N GLU A 90 -9.71 3.86 -1.78
CA GLU A 90 -9.68 2.50 -1.26
C GLU A 90 -8.32 1.84 -1.51
N ILE A 91 -7.85 1.09 -0.53
CA ILE A 91 -6.67 0.22 -0.65
C ILE A 91 -6.98 -1.14 -0.02
N ASP A 92 -6.62 -2.19 -0.74
CA ASP A 92 -6.53 -3.54 -0.23
C ASP A 92 -5.07 -3.95 -0.09
N VAL A 93 -4.63 -4.21 1.15
CA VAL A 93 -3.31 -4.76 1.44
C VAL A 93 -3.47 -6.18 1.96
N ARG A 94 -2.99 -7.15 1.19
CA ARG A 94 -2.86 -8.53 1.63
C ARG A 94 -1.47 -8.75 2.19
N LEU A 95 -1.40 -8.96 3.50
CA LEU A 95 -0.19 -9.42 4.18
C LEU A 95 -0.19 -10.95 4.20
N SER A 96 0.78 -11.58 3.56
CA SER A 96 0.98 -13.02 3.58
C SER A 96 2.01 -13.40 4.64
N ASP A 97 1.90 -14.61 5.18
CA ASP A 97 2.71 -15.13 6.28
C ASP A 97 2.76 -14.17 7.48
N SER A 98 1.61 -13.59 7.82
CA SER A 98 1.47 -12.51 8.80
C SER A 98 0.45 -12.85 9.88
N THR A 99 0.57 -12.17 11.02
CA THR A 99 -0.28 -12.35 12.20
C THR A 99 -1.26 -11.20 12.40
N ILE A 100 -2.28 -11.38 13.23
CA ILE A 100 -3.22 -10.31 13.59
C ILE A 100 -2.48 -9.11 14.21
N GLU A 101 -1.39 -9.34 14.94
CA GLU A 101 -0.57 -8.27 15.51
C GLU A 101 0.09 -7.42 14.43
N ASN A 102 0.54 -8.03 13.34
CA ASN A 102 1.04 -7.30 12.17
C ASN A 102 -0.05 -6.40 11.54
N ALA A 103 -1.30 -6.86 11.50
CA ALA A 103 -2.41 -6.05 11.00
C ALA A 103 -2.74 -4.88 11.95
N ARG A 104 -2.71 -5.10 13.27
CA ARG A 104 -2.84 -4.03 14.26
C ARG A 104 -1.72 -3.00 14.12
N LEU A 105 -0.48 -3.46 13.97
CA LEU A 105 0.67 -2.60 13.77
C LEU A 105 0.51 -1.71 12.52
N MET A 106 0.13 -2.31 11.39
CA MET A 106 -0.08 -1.57 10.14
C MET A 106 -1.17 -0.50 10.25
N THR A 107 -2.26 -0.81 10.95
CA THR A 107 -3.45 0.06 11.01
C THR A 107 -3.37 1.08 12.15
N SER A 108 -2.37 0.99 13.03
CA SER A 108 -2.25 1.77 14.26
C SER A 108 -2.31 3.29 14.04
N SER A 109 -1.65 3.80 12.98
CA SER A 109 -1.65 5.24 12.67
C SER A 109 -2.92 5.72 11.95
N LEU A 110 -3.67 4.82 11.31
CA LEU A 110 -4.87 5.15 10.53
C LEU A 110 -6.15 5.19 11.37
N GLY A 111 -6.21 4.39 12.44
CA GLY A 111 -7.40 4.30 13.29
C GLY A 111 -7.62 5.50 14.21
N MET A 112 -6.66 6.41 14.32
CA MET A 112 -6.65 7.45 15.37
C MET A 112 -7.47 8.70 15.03
N ASP A 113 -7.70 9.01 13.75
CA ASP A 113 -8.29 10.28 13.33
C ASP A 113 -9.67 10.15 12.66
N GLY A 114 -10.23 8.94 12.58
CA GLY A 114 -11.56 8.66 12.05
C GLY A 114 -11.72 8.89 10.54
N LYS A 115 -10.62 9.15 9.81
CA LYS A 115 -10.63 9.41 8.36
C LYS A 115 -10.74 8.13 7.52
N PHE A 116 -10.60 6.97 8.14
CA PHE A 116 -10.56 5.69 7.45
C PHE A 116 -11.49 4.68 8.11
N ASP A 117 -12.26 3.96 7.30
CA ASP A 117 -12.92 2.72 7.67
C ASP A 117 -11.95 1.57 7.37
N ILE A 118 -11.66 0.74 8.37
CA ILE A 118 -10.63 -0.29 8.30
C ILE A 118 -11.26 -1.63 8.62
N ARG A 119 -11.19 -2.57 7.67
CA ARG A 119 -11.71 -3.93 7.81
C ARG A 119 -10.56 -4.92 7.69
N VAL A 120 -10.45 -5.80 8.69
CA VAL A 120 -9.42 -6.86 8.72
C VAL A 120 -10.09 -8.21 8.56
N SER A 121 -9.69 -8.97 7.55
CA SER A 121 -10.20 -10.31 7.25
C SER A 121 -9.08 -11.34 7.30
N THR A 122 -9.33 -12.46 7.96
CA THR A 122 -8.42 -13.62 8.01
C THR A 122 -8.96 -14.74 7.12
N PHE A 123 -8.08 -15.47 6.45
CA PHE A 123 -8.46 -16.60 5.61
C PHE A 123 -8.00 -17.91 6.28
N GLY A 124 -8.96 -18.71 6.77
CA GLY A 124 -8.72 -19.78 7.75
C GLY A 124 -7.71 -20.89 7.39
N THR A 125 -7.23 -20.99 6.15
CA THR A 125 -6.24 -22.01 5.72
C THR A 125 -4.87 -21.43 5.34
N THR A 126 -4.72 -20.11 5.38
CA THR A 126 -3.48 -19.42 5.02
C THR A 126 -3.13 -18.42 6.12
N ASN A 127 -1.85 -18.24 6.45
CA ASN A 127 -1.39 -17.13 7.29
C ASN A 127 -1.47 -15.79 6.52
N SER A 128 -2.59 -15.52 5.86
CA SER A 128 -2.83 -14.33 5.08
C SER A 128 -3.93 -13.50 5.72
N ILE A 129 -3.68 -12.20 5.79
CA ILE A 129 -4.60 -11.20 6.30
C ILE A 129 -4.84 -10.19 5.21
N LEU A 130 -6.11 -9.95 4.89
CA LEU A 130 -6.51 -8.83 4.05
C LEU A 130 -6.90 -7.66 4.96
N ILE A 131 -6.22 -6.54 4.76
CA ILE A 131 -6.50 -5.26 5.40
C ILE A 131 -7.09 -4.37 4.31
N HIS A 132 -8.36 -4.05 4.46
CA HIS A 132 -9.06 -3.12 3.60
C HIS A 132 -9.15 -1.77 4.29
N ILE A 133 -8.74 -0.71 3.60
CA ILE A 133 -8.70 0.67 4.09
C ILE A 133 -9.48 1.54 3.12
N GLU A 134 -10.58 2.11 3.56
CA GLU A 134 -11.41 3.03 2.78
C GLU A 134 -11.41 4.41 3.44
N LYS A 135 -11.19 5.48 2.69
CA LYS A 135 -11.40 6.83 3.21
C LYS A 135 -12.88 7.06 3.49
N THR A 136 -13.17 7.48 4.71
CA THR A 136 -14.49 8.02 5.04
C THR A 136 -14.61 9.37 4.34
N SER A 137 -15.19 9.39 3.15
CA SER A 137 -15.63 10.65 2.54
C SER A 137 -16.51 11.34 3.58
N THR A 138 -16.31 12.64 3.82
CA THR A 138 -17.31 13.46 4.50
C THR A 138 -18.59 13.38 3.68
N LYS A 139 -19.43 12.36 3.93
CA LYS A 139 -20.84 12.43 3.61
C LYS A 139 -21.31 13.57 4.49
N SER A 140 -21.47 14.76 3.90
CA SER A 140 -22.27 15.81 4.50
C SER A 140 -23.56 15.15 4.95
N LEU A 141 -23.79 15.14 6.26
CA LEU A 141 -25.08 14.82 6.86
C LEU A 141 -26.08 15.88 6.41
N SER A 142 -26.50 15.84 5.15
CA SER A 142 -27.71 16.49 4.68
C SER A 142 -28.72 15.39 4.41
N ARG A 143 -29.23 14.80 5.50
CA ARG A 143 -30.55 14.16 5.43
C ARG A 143 -31.57 15.31 5.38
N LYS A 144 -32.24 15.43 4.24
CA LYS A 144 -33.54 16.12 4.16
C LYS A 144 -34.59 15.26 4.84
#